data_AF-A0A516SJM7-F1
#
_entry.id   AF-A0A516SJM7-F1
#
_cell.length_a   1.000
_cell.length_b   1.000
_cell.length_c   1.000
_cell.angle_alpha   90.00
_cell.angle_beta   90.00
_cell.angle_gamma   90.00
#
_symmetry.space_group_name_H-M   'P 1'
#
loop_
_entity.id
_entity.type
_entity.pdbx_description
1 polymer ?
#
loop_
_entity_poly.entity_id
_entity_poly.type
_entity_poly.pdbx_seq_one_letter_code
_entity_poly.pdbx_strand_id
1 'polypeptide(L)'
;MWTSFVSSTWCERSLKLLIDNDGTPLTSTALRSKFDTARENAGNQKWQLRDLRAKAGTDKDMAEGIRASQDLLGHRTETRTADYIRHRIGKRTTPTK
;
A
#
# COMPACT_ATOMS: atom_id res chain seq x y z
N MET A 1 -22.56 37.00 15.04
CA MET A 1 -22.61 35.79 14.20
C MET A 1 -21.22 35.16 14.19
N TRP A 2 -20.92 34.29 15.17
CA TRP A 2 -19.66 33.54 15.25
C TRP A 2 -20.05 32.08 15.37
N THR A 3 -19.69 31.28 14.37
CA THR A 3 -19.98 29.86 14.30
C THR A 3 -19.09 29.12 15.30
N SER A 4 -19.72 28.40 16.22
CA SER A 4 -19.08 27.56 17.23
C SER A 4 -18.12 26.56 16.58
N PHE A 5 -16.84 26.65 16.93
CA PHE A 5 -15.87 25.61 16.68
C PHE A 5 -16.16 24.47 17.66
N VAL A 6 -16.89 23.44 17.21
CA VAL A 6 -17.05 22.20 17.98
C VAL A 6 -15.67 21.55 18.04
N SER A 7 -15.01 21.72 19.18
CA SER A 7 -13.84 20.94 19.56
C SER A 7 -14.27 19.47 19.61
N SER A 8 -13.96 18.71 18.56
CA SER A 8 -14.09 17.26 18.60
C SER A 8 -13.01 16.76 19.55
N THR A 9 -13.39 16.52 20.80
CA THR A 9 -12.54 15.85 21.78
C THR A 9 -12.39 14.40 21.36
N TRP A 10 -11.37 14.11 20.56
CA TRP A 10 -10.94 12.76 20.25
C TRP A 10 -10.38 12.13 21.53
N CYS A 11 -11.26 11.54 22.32
CA CYS A 11 -10.85 10.64 23.39
C CYS A 11 -10.16 9.45 22.72
N GLU A 12 -8.84 9.32 22.85
CA GLU A 12 -8.09 8.19 22.30
C GLU A 12 -8.54 6.89 22.99
N ARG A 13 -9.42 6.15 22.31
CA ARG A 13 -10.01 4.91 22.81
C ARG A 13 -9.16 3.67 22.51
N SER A 14 -8.02 3.81 21.85
CA SER A 14 -7.26 2.67 21.29
C SER A 14 -5.77 2.97 21.05
N LEU A 15 -4.89 2.03 21.42
CA LEU A 15 -3.44 2.06 21.14
C LEU A 15 -3.07 1.53 19.74
N LYS A 16 -4.05 1.26 18.87
CA LYS A 16 -3.80 0.76 17.51
C LYS A 16 -3.34 1.89 16.60
N LEU A 17 -2.38 1.59 15.71
CA LEU A 17 -1.88 2.56 14.74
C LEU A 17 -2.94 2.93 13.68
N LEU A 18 -3.77 1.96 13.29
CA LEU A 18 -4.84 2.18 12.32
C LEU A 18 -6.17 2.37 13.08
N ILE A 19 -6.65 3.60 13.08
CA ILE A 19 -7.92 4.00 13.68
C ILE A 19 -8.82 4.66 12.63
N ASP A 20 -10.13 4.56 12.84
CA ASP A 20 -11.11 5.31 12.06
C ASP A 20 -11.33 6.72 12.62
N ASN A 21 -12.12 7.51 11.89
CA ASN A 21 -12.58 8.84 12.30
C ASN A 21 -13.52 8.84 13.52
N ASP A 22 -13.73 7.71 14.16
CA ASP A 22 -14.40 7.63 15.47
C ASP A 22 -13.44 7.18 16.57
N GLY A 23 -12.12 7.15 16.32
CA GLY A 23 -11.11 6.69 17.27
C GLY A 23 -11.19 5.20 17.59
N THR A 24 -11.94 4.42 16.81
CA THR A 24 -12.06 2.97 16.93
C THR A 24 -11.00 2.27 16.08
N PRO A 25 -10.49 1.08 16.49
CA PRO A 25 -9.59 0.30 15.65
C PRO A 25 -10.19 -0.01 14.28
N LEU A 26 -9.40 0.19 13.22
CA LEU A 26 -9.84 -0.12 11.87
C LEU A 26 -9.95 -1.64 11.67
N THR A 27 -11.13 -2.11 11.24
CA THR A 27 -11.34 -3.53 10.91
C THR A 27 -10.84 -3.86 9.49
N SER A 28 -10.54 -5.14 9.22
CA SER A 28 -10.13 -5.60 7.90
C SER A 28 -11.17 -5.25 6.81
N THR A 29 -12.45 -5.44 7.12
CA THR A 29 -13.56 -5.10 6.20
C THR A 29 -13.66 -3.60 5.94
N ALA A 30 -13.50 -2.77 6.97
CA ALA A 30 -13.51 -1.32 6.81
C ALA A 30 -12.34 -0.84 5.94
N LEU A 31 -11.13 -1.37 6.17
CA LEU A 31 -9.97 -1.08 5.33
C LEU A 31 -10.23 -1.47 3.87
N ARG A 32 -10.81 -2.65 3.65
CA ARG A 32 -11.15 -3.14 2.31
C ARG A 32 -12.18 -2.24 1.62
N SER A 33 -13.24 -1.86 2.32
CA SER A 33 -14.29 -0.98 1.80
C SER A 33 -13.73 0.39 1.42
N LYS A 34 -12.91 1.01 2.29
CA LYS A 34 -12.24 2.29 1.99
C LYS A 34 -11.35 2.19 0.74
N PHE A 35 -10.65 1.07 0.57
CA PHE A 35 -9.87 0.81 -0.65
C PHE A 35 -10.77 0.69 -1.90
N ASP A 36 -11.87 -0.05 -1.82
CA ASP A 36 -12.79 -0.22 -2.95
C ASP A 36 -13.42 1.13 -3.35
N THR A 37 -13.80 1.99 -2.39
CA THR A 37 -14.24 3.38 -2.66
C THR A 37 -13.16 4.23 -3.31
N ALA A 38 -11.91 4.17 -2.81
CA ALA A 38 -10.80 4.90 -3.43
C ALA A 38 -10.55 4.44 -4.87
N ARG A 39 -10.74 3.15 -5.14
CA ARG A 39 -10.60 2.54 -6.46
C ARG A 39 -11.71 2.97 -7.42
N GLU A 40 -12.93 3.11 -6.92
CA GLU A 40 -14.06 3.65 -7.68
C GLU A 40 -13.81 5.10 -8.10
N ASN A 41 -13.37 5.92 -7.13
CA ASN A 41 -13.00 7.32 -7.37
C ASN A 41 -11.83 7.47 -8.36
N ALA A 42 -10.93 6.48 -8.43
CA ALA A 42 -9.83 6.45 -9.41
C ALA A 42 -10.24 5.93 -10.80
N GLY A 43 -11.54 5.90 -11.11
CA GLY A 43 -12.08 5.46 -12.40
C GLY A 43 -12.28 3.95 -12.51
N ASN A 44 -12.75 3.31 -11.44
CA ASN A 44 -13.09 1.88 -11.41
C ASN A 44 -11.96 0.96 -11.88
N GLN A 45 -10.77 1.16 -11.31
CA GLN A 45 -9.62 0.33 -11.64
C GLN A 45 -9.87 -1.15 -11.28
N LYS A 46 -9.33 -2.09 -12.06
CA LYS A 46 -9.60 -3.54 -11.87
C LYS A 46 -8.69 -4.23 -10.84
N TRP A 47 -7.62 -3.57 -10.40
CA TRP A 47 -6.65 -4.16 -9.49
C TRP A 47 -7.17 -4.21 -8.05
N GLN A 48 -6.60 -5.11 -7.27
CA GLN A 48 -6.98 -5.41 -5.89
C GLN A 48 -5.91 -4.91 -4.92
N LEU A 49 -6.26 -4.73 -3.64
CA LEU A 49 -5.31 -4.26 -2.62
C LEU A 49 -4.00 -5.08 -2.57
N ARG A 50 -4.07 -6.40 -2.76
CA ARG A 50 -2.89 -7.29 -2.80
C ARG A 50 -1.93 -6.99 -3.96
N ASP A 51 -2.42 -6.40 -5.04
CA ASP A 51 -1.59 -6.03 -6.20
C ASP A 51 -0.63 -4.89 -5.87
N LEU A 52 -0.90 -4.10 -4.80
CA LEU A 52 0.05 -3.11 -4.30
C LEU A 52 1.35 -3.76 -3.83
N ARG A 53 1.27 -4.95 -3.23
CA ARG A 53 2.47 -5.69 -2.79
C ARG A 53 3.33 -6.09 -3.99
N ALA A 54 2.72 -6.61 -5.05
CA ALA A 54 3.43 -6.95 -6.29
C ALA A 54 4.01 -5.69 -6.96
N LYS A 55 3.28 -4.57 -6.96
CA LYS A 55 3.78 -3.29 -7.48
C LYS A 55 4.99 -2.78 -6.67
N ALA A 56 4.90 -2.78 -5.34
CA ALA A 56 5.98 -2.36 -4.46
C ALA A 56 7.24 -3.22 -4.65
N GLY A 57 7.08 -4.55 -4.73
CA GLY A 57 8.18 -5.47 -4.99
C GLY A 57 8.83 -5.22 -6.37
N THR A 58 8.01 -4.97 -7.40
CA THR A 58 8.51 -4.65 -8.74
C THR A 58 9.26 -3.32 -8.77
N ASP A 59 8.75 -2.28 -8.10
CA ASP A 59 9.40 -0.97 -8.04
C ASP A 59 10.74 -1.03 -7.32
N LYS A 60 10.80 -1.79 -6.22
CA LYS A 60 12.02 -2.00 -5.47
C LYS A 60 13.06 -2.77 -6.27
N ASP A 61 12.63 -3.81 -7.00
CA ASP A 61 13.52 -4.56 -7.90
C ASP A 61 14.08 -3.67 -9.03
N MET A 62 13.24 -2.83 -9.64
CA MET A 62 13.70 -1.90 -10.67
C MET A 62 14.71 -0.87 -10.15
N ALA A 63 14.59 -0.46 -8.89
CA ALA A 63 15.48 0.53 -8.27
C ALA A 63 16.77 -0.07 -7.73
N GLU A 64 16.68 -1.21 -7.03
CA GLU A 64 17.75 -1.75 -6.18
C GLU A 64 18.00 -3.26 -6.37
N GLY A 65 17.22 -3.92 -7.24
CA GLY A 65 17.35 -5.33 -7.56
C GLY A 65 16.60 -6.30 -6.63
N ILE A 66 16.65 -7.58 -7.01
CA ILE A 66 15.77 -8.63 -6.47
C ILE A 66 15.98 -8.91 -4.98
N ARG A 67 17.19 -8.71 -4.46
CA ARG A 67 17.50 -8.88 -3.03
C ARG A 67 16.82 -7.83 -2.17
N ALA A 68 16.89 -6.57 -2.56
CA ALA A 68 16.21 -5.50 -1.86
C ALA A 68 14.68 -5.68 -1.90
N SER A 69 14.16 -6.23 -3.01
CA SER A 69 12.76 -6.65 -3.13
C SER A 69 12.43 -7.83 -2.21
N GLN A 70 13.32 -8.83 -2.09
CA GLN A 70 13.15 -9.97 -1.19
C GLN A 70 13.07 -9.52 0.27
N ASP A 71 13.95 -8.61 0.70
CA ASP A 71 13.96 -8.07 2.05
C ASP A 71 12.68 -7.28 2.34
N LEU A 72 12.25 -6.44 1.40
CA LEU A 72 10.99 -5.69 1.50
C LEU A 72 9.77 -6.61 1.63
N LEU A 73 9.73 -7.68 0.85
CA LEU A 73 8.62 -8.64 0.87
C LEU A 73 8.74 -9.63 2.04
N GLY A 74 9.91 -9.79 2.66
CA GLY A 74 10.14 -10.78 3.71
C GLY A 74 10.08 -12.22 3.19
N HIS A 75 10.58 -12.47 1.98
CA HIS A 75 10.63 -13.81 1.41
C HIS A 75 11.93 -14.55 1.77
N ARG A 76 11.85 -15.88 1.86
CA ARG A 76 13.02 -16.72 2.19
C ARG A 76 14.00 -16.88 1.03
N THR A 77 13.53 -16.87 -0.21
CA THR A 77 14.36 -17.09 -1.40
C THR A 77 14.01 -16.09 -2.51
N GLU A 78 15.01 -15.72 -3.31
CA GLU A 78 14.83 -14.84 -4.48
C GLU A 78 13.83 -15.41 -5.49
N THR A 79 13.77 -16.73 -5.66
CA THR A 79 12.80 -17.39 -6.54
C THR A 79 11.35 -17.09 -6.14
N ARG A 80 11.03 -17.08 -4.84
CA ARG A 80 9.69 -16.72 -4.35
C ARG A 80 9.38 -15.24 -4.58
N THR A 81 10.40 -14.39 -4.59
CA THR A 81 10.26 -12.97 -4.91
C THR A 81 10.02 -12.75 -6.40
N ALA A 82 10.64 -13.55 -7.27
CA ALA A 82 10.43 -13.47 -8.71
C ALA A 82 8.96 -13.64 -9.11
N ASP A 83 8.19 -14.50 -8.42
CA ASP A 83 6.75 -14.68 -8.64
C ASP A 83 5.93 -13.39 -8.40
N TYR A 84 6.44 -12.46 -7.58
CA TYR A 84 5.79 -11.20 -7.25
C TYR A 84 6.29 -10.02 -8.11
N ILE A 85 7.42 -10.18 -8.81
CA ILE A 85 7.97 -9.15 -9.69
C ILE A 85 7.29 -9.23 -11.07
N ARG A 86 6.71 -8.11 -11.51
CA ARG A 86 6.02 -8.01 -12.79
C ARG A 86 6.91 -7.30 -13.81
N HIS A 87 7.59 -8.05 -14.66
CA HIS A 87 8.40 -7.52 -15.77
C HIS A 87 7.55 -7.00 -16.94
N ARG A 88 6.62 -6.07 -16.68
CA ARG A 88 5.78 -5.47 -17.74
C ARG A 88 6.51 -4.42 -18.58
N ILE A 89 7.60 -3.87 -18.04
CA ILE A 89 8.43 -2.84 -18.65
C ILE A 89 9.85 -3.42 -18.74
N GLY A 90 10.55 -3.17 -19.84
CA GLY A 90 11.95 -3.58 -19.99
C GLY A 90 12.83 -3.00 -18.86
N LYS A 91 13.90 -3.72 -18.51
CA LYS A 91 14.83 -3.27 -17.47
C LYS A 91 15.49 -1.97 -17.91
N ARG A 92 15.40 -0.92 -17.08
CA ARG A 92 16.15 0.32 -17.31
C ARG A 92 17.63 0.02 -17.14
N THR A 93 18.39 0.12 -18.23
CA THR A 93 19.84 -0.01 -18.23
C THR A 93 20.47 1.33 -18.51
N THR A 94 21.59 1.60 -17.85
CA THR A 94 22.42 2.76 -18.17
C THR A 94 23.28 2.40 -19.39
N PRO A 95 23.48 3.30 -20.37
CA PRO A 95 24.36 3.05 -21.49
C PRO A 95 25.77 2.67 -21.01
N THR A 96 26.28 1.53 -21.49
CA THR A 96 27.70 1.20 -21.38
C THR A 96 28.47 2.02 -22.41
N LYS A 97 29.59 2.62 -21.99
CA LYS A 97 30.50 3.39 -22.84
C LYS A 97 31.01 2.57 -24.02
#